data_AF-A0A7C7ABD1-F1
#
_entry.id   AF-A0A7C7ABD1-F1
#
_cell.length_a   1.000
_cell.length_b   1.000
_cell.length_c   1.000
_cell.angle_alpha   90.00
_cell.angle_beta   90.00
_cell.angle_gamma   90.00
#
_symmetry.space_group_name_H-M   'P 1'
#
loop_
_entity.id
_entity.type
_entity.pdbx_description
1 polymer ?
#
loop_
_entity_poly.entity_id
_entity_poly.type
_entity_poly.pdbx_seq_one_letter_code
_entity_poly.pdbx_strand_id
1 'polypeptide(L)'
;MRKLSKTVDIILYLLAVITLLTALSSAIWKKPVLFVSVRSNSMYPLFQRSDVLLIKNLTKNEKVNIGDIIVFKSEDNSLASQGWIVHRIIEGNDKTGYITKGDANEYTDQDNGRANPIKRENIAAKVITINRLPIKIPLIGYLSLWMEKFQKNPYAMPIIAVILAVIIGINELLSSKKGKKKRKTKLNMDMHLLYFFGGLTLSMIIGASMLASSQRIIIPYEISADSQGVIMGSNVGIVKVGERIEKPLIELSNRGFFPFISTITTKDEQITFSHSLVLMKPGSD
;
A
#
# COMPACT_ATOMS: atom_id res chain seq x y z
N MET A 1 29.46 28.69 -1.28
CA MET A 1 29.30 27.42 -2.03
C MET A 1 29.22 26.19 -1.13
N ARG A 2 30.19 25.93 -0.24
CA ARG A 2 30.25 24.72 0.61
C ARG A 2 29.16 24.57 1.69
N LYS A 3 28.56 25.69 2.14
CA LYS A 3 27.39 25.68 3.04
C LYS A 3 26.09 25.43 2.26
N LEU A 4 25.96 26.04 1.08
CA LEU A 4 24.81 25.86 0.19
C LEU A 4 24.69 24.41 -0.30
N SER A 5 25.81 23.76 -0.65
CA SER A 5 25.80 22.33 -1.02
C SER A 5 25.34 21.45 0.15
N LYS A 6 25.81 21.72 1.37
CA LYS A 6 25.38 20.98 2.56
C LYS A 6 23.90 21.17 2.86
N THR A 7 23.36 22.37 2.70
CA THR A 7 21.93 22.63 2.90
C THR A 7 21.09 21.90 1.85
N VAL A 8 21.51 21.92 0.59
CA VAL A 8 20.86 21.16 -0.49
C VAL A 8 20.92 19.66 -0.21
N ASP A 9 22.08 19.13 0.21
CA ASP A 9 22.24 17.73 0.59
C ASP A 9 21.28 17.36 1.73
N ILE A 10 21.22 18.18 2.80
CA ILE A 10 20.30 17.96 3.94
C ILE A 10 18.83 17.95 3.48
N ILE A 11 18.43 18.89 2.63
CA ILE A 11 17.07 18.94 2.08
C ILE A 11 16.77 17.67 1.28
N LEU A 12 17.71 17.23 0.45
CA LEU A 12 17.55 16.05 -0.39
C LEU A 12 17.50 14.76 0.45
N TYR A 13 18.31 14.64 1.50
CA TYR A 13 18.24 13.55 2.47
C TYR A 13 16.89 13.54 3.20
N LEU A 14 16.42 14.70 3.66
CA LEU A 14 15.16 14.82 4.36
C LEU A 14 13.98 14.45 3.45
N LEU A 15 14.02 14.88 2.19
CA LEU A 15 13.04 14.52 1.18
C LEU A 15 13.06 13.01 0.91
N ALA A 16 14.23 12.39 0.79
CA ALA A 16 14.37 10.94 0.65
C ALA A 16 13.79 10.18 1.85
N VAL A 17 14.09 10.60 3.07
CA VAL A 17 13.53 10.01 4.30
C VAL A 17 12.02 10.14 4.33
N ILE A 18 11.46 11.30 3.99
CA ILE A 18 10.00 11.50 3.92
C ILE A 18 9.38 10.57 2.87
N THR A 19 9.97 10.45 1.67
CA THR A 19 9.46 9.54 0.64
C THR A 19 9.49 8.08 1.09
N LEU A 20 10.53 7.68 1.83
CA LEU A 20 10.62 6.33 2.38
C LEU A 20 9.58 6.07 3.46
N LEU A 21 9.43 6.99 4.42
CA LEU A 21 8.45 6.88 5.50
C LEU A 21 7.03 6.82 4.93
N THR A 22 6.71 7.67 3.96
CA THR A 22 5.38 7.68 3.32
C THR A 22 5.11 6.38 2.55
N ALA A 23 6.11 5.80 1.87
CA ALA A 23 5.99 4.51 1.22
C ALA A 23 5.73 3.37 2.24
N LEU A 24 6.46 3.34 3.36
CA LEU A 24 6.26 2.37 4.43
C LEU A 24 4.86 2.51 5.06
N SER A 25 4.46 3.72 5.43
CA SER A 25 3.15 3.97 6.02
C SER A 25 2.03 3.57 5.06
N SER A 26 2.19 3.85 3.75
CA SER A 26 1.22 3.43 2.74
C SER A 26 1.11 1.91 2.61
N ALA A 27 2.22 1.19 2.75
CA ALA A 27 2.22 -0.28 2.73
C ALA A 27 1.53 -0.87 3.96
N ILE A 28 1.82 -0.33 5.16
CA ILE A 28 1.24 -0.79 6.43
C ILE A 28 -0.26 -0.52 6.48
N TRP A 29 -0.69 0.69 6.12
CA TRP A 29 -2.10 1.09 6.23
C TRP A 29 -2.93 0.75 4.99
N LYS A 30 -2.31 0.26 3.91
CA LYS A 30 -2.95 -0.07 2.62
C LYS A 30 -3.77 1.10 2.05
N LYS A 31 -3.39 2.33 2.41
CA LYS A 31 -4.03 3.61 2.05
C LYS A 31 -2.95 4.60 1.64
N PRO A 32 -3.21 5.50 0.67
CA PRO A 32 -2.24 6.52 0.32
C PRO A 32 -2.08 7.46 1.52
N VAL A 33 -0.88 7.98 1.74
CA VAL A 33 -0.57 8.79 2.92
C VAL A 33 -0.35 10.25 2.58
N LEU A 34 0.54 10.50 1.63
CA LEU A 34 0.97 11.85 1.27
C LEU A 34 0.93 12.10 -0.24
N PHE A 35 1.09 11.02 -1.02
CA PHE A 35 1.05 11.06 -2.46
C PHE A 35 0.10 9.99 -3.01
N VAL A 36 -0.57 10.31 -4.12
CA VAL A 36 -1.31 9.33 -4.92
C VAL A 36 -0.97 9.51 -6.40
N SER A 37 -0.79 8.40 -7.10
CA SER A 37 -0.51 8.37 -8.55
C SER A 37 -1.81 8.29 -9.34
N VAL A 38 -1.98 9.17 -10.33
CA VAL A 38 -3.14 9.20 -11.21
C VAL A 38 -3.04 8.08 -12.24
N ARG A 39 -4.07 7.21 -12.29
CA ARG A 39 -4.07 5.97 -13.09
C ARG A 39 -4.64 6.15 -14.50
N SER A 40 -5.55 7.12 -14.67
CA SER A 40 -6.33 7.35 -15.89
C SER A 40 -6.34 8.83 -16.27
N ASN A 41 -6.86 9.15 -17.46
CA ASN A 41 -7.07 10.53 -17.91
C ASN A 41 -8.48 11.05 -17.59
N SER A 42 -9.20 10.45 -16.63
CA SER A 42 -10.59 10.85 -16.31
C SER A 42 -10.69 12.25 -15.72
N MET A 43 -9.59 12.81 -15.23
CA MET A 43 -9.51 14.16 -14.67
C MET A 43 -8.83 15.16 -15.64
N TYR A 44 -8.68 14.83 -16.93
CA TYR A 44 -8.11 15.74 -17.92
C TYR A 44 -9.02 16.98 -18.13
N PRO A 45 -8.47 18.18 -18.38
CA PRO A 45 -7.06 18.55 -18.48
C PRO A 45 -6.36 18.80 -17.14
N LEU A 46 -7.09 18.76 -16.02
CA LEU A 46 -6.54 19.12 -14.71
C LEU A 46 -5.46 18.13 -14.26
N PHE A 47 -5.71 16.83 -14.40
CA PHE A 47 -4.74 15.76 -14.18
C PHE A 47 -4.64 14.83 -15.37
N GLN A 48 -3.41 14.40 -15.62
CA GLN A 48 -3.10 13.39 -16.61
C GLN A 48 -2.62 12.12 -15.91
N ARG A 49 -2.83 10.97 -16.56
CA ARG A 49 -2.21 9.72 -16.15
C ARG A 49 -0.71 9.93 -15.92
N SER A 50 -0.19 9.36 -14.83
CA SER A 50 1.18 9.53 -14.32
C SER A 50 1.48 10.80 -13.51
N ASP A 51 0.51 11.70 -13.32
CA ASP A 51 0.66 12.78 -12.34
C ASP A 51 0.68 12.18 -10.92
N VAL A 52 1.52 12.73 -10.05
CA VAL A 52 1.50 12.47 -8.61
C VAL A 52 0.86 13.66 -7.92
N LEU A 53 -0.18 13.40 -7.13
CA LEU A 53 -0.92 14.44 -6.42
C LEU A 53 -0.51 14.45 -4.95
N LEU A 54 -0.35 15.65 -4.40
CA LEU A 54 -0.21 15.81 -2.96
C LEU A 54 -1.60 15.72 -2.32
N ILE A 55 -1.72 14.87 -1.30
CA ILE A 55 -3.01 14.62 -0.64
C ILE A 55 -2.93 14.92 0.85
N LYS A 56 -4.06 15.33 1.39
CA LYS A 56 -4.32 15.39 2.83
C LYS A 56 -5.20 14.21 3.19
N ASN A 57 -4.66 13.30 4.00
CA ASN A 57 -5.46 12.23 4.59
C ASN A 57 -6.57 12.82 5.44
N LEU A 58 -7.76 12.26 5.27
CA LEU A 58 -8.95 12.71 5.97
C LEU A 58 -9.27 11.77 7.12
N THR A 59 -9.52 12.34 8.30
CA THR A 59 -10.10 11.61 9.44
C THR A 59 -11.61 11.48 9.27
N LYS A 60 -12.27 10.54 9.97
CA LYS A 60 -13.72 10.28 9.80
C LYS A 60 -14.61 11.53 9.99
N ASN A 61 -14.17 12.48 10.80
CA ASN A 61 -14.97 13.66 11.18
C ASN A 61 -14.67 14.90 10.33
N GLU A 62 -13.69 14.85 9.44
CA GLU A 62 -13.38 15.99 8.57
C GLU A 62 -14.43 16.13 7.48
N LYS A 63 -14.92 17.36 7.28
CA LYS A 63 -15.90 17.66 6.24
C LYS A 63 -15.26 17.60 4.86
N VAL A 64 -16.05 17.14 3.90
CA VAL A 64 -15.74 17.17 2.48
C VAL A 64 -16.87 17.93 1.79
N ASN A 65 -16.52 18.79 0.85
CA ASN A 65 -17.48 19.69 0.21
C ASN A 65 -17.61 19.40 -1.28
N ILE A 66 -18.72 19.86 -1.85
CA ILE A 66 -18.93 19.88 -3.29
C ILE A 66 -17.79 20.68 -3.95
N GLY A 67 -17.25 20.13 -5.05
CA GLY A 67 -16.11 20.67 -5.78
C GLY A 67 -14.75 20.14 -5.31
N ASP A 68 -14.68 19.48 -4.15
CA ASP A 68 -13.46 18.85 -3.68
C ASP A 68 -13.06 17.67 -4.57
N ILE A 69 -11.75 17.52 -4.78
CA ILE A 69 -11.19 16.35 -5.46
C ILE A 69 -10.71 15.37 -4.40
N ILE A 70 -11.28 14.18 -4.43
CA ILE A 70 -11.09 13.17 -3.38
C ILE A 70 -10.46 11.90 -3.92
N VAL A 71 -9.82 11.17 -3.00
CA VAL A 71 -9.24 9.86 -3.24
C VAL A 71 -10.06 8.82 -2.48
N PHE A 72 -10.72 7.92 -3.21
CA PHE A 72 -11.67 6.97 -2.62
C PHE A 72 -11.58 5.58 -3.25
N LYS A 73 -12.27 4.62 -2.64
CA LYS A 73 -12.56 3.30 -3.21
C LYS A 73 -14.07 3.08 -3.25
N SER A 74 -14.54 2.32 -4.23
CA SER A 74 -15.93 1.83 -4.24
C SER A 74 -16.02 0.58 -3.35
N GLU A 75 -17.07 0.47 -2.51
CA GLU A 75 -17.30 -0.68 -1.62
C GLU A 75 -17.43 -1.98 -2.42
N ASP A 76 -18.09 -1.93 -3.58
CA ASP A 76 -18.47 -3.12 -4.34
C ASP A 76 -17.52 -3.43 -5.51
N ASN A 77 -16.37 -2.75 -5.59
CA ASN A 77 -15.50 -2.73 -6.77
C ASN A 77 -16.24 -2.38 -8.09
N SER A 78 -17.43 -1.79 -7.97
CA SER A 78 -18.37 -1.52 -9.07
C SER A 78 -17.80 -0.58 -10.14
N LEU A 79 -16.81 0.23 -9.77
CA LEU A 79 -16.09 1.13 -10.67
C LEU A 79 -14.89 0.48 -11.39
N ALA A 80 -14.85 -0.87 -11.43
CA ALA A 80 -13.87 -1.69 -12.14
C ALA A 80 -12.38 -1.37 -11.84
N SER A 81 -12.08 -0.69 -10.73
CA SER A 81 -10.71 -0.26 -10.40
C SER A 81 -10.16 -1.08 -9.23
N GLN A 82 -9.04 -1.79 -9.45
CA GLN A 82 -8.28 -2.46 -8.37
C GLN A 82 -7.49 -1.47 -7.49
N GLY A 83 -7.83 -0.18 -7.48
CA GLY A 83 -7.00 0.88 -6.90
C GLY A 83 -7.79 2.05 -6.37
N TRP A 84 -7.07 3.07 -5.93
CA TRP A 84 -7.64 4.35 -5.50
C TRP A 84 -8.08 5.18 -6.71
N ILE A 85 -9.30 5.71 -6.66
CA ILE A 85 -9.90 6.56 -7.68
C ILE A 85 -9.75 8.02 -7.24
N VAL A 86 -9.43 8.91 -8.17
CA VAL A 86 -9.35 10.35 -7.92
C VAL A 86 -10.36 11.07 -8.78
N HIS A 87 -11.47 11.53 -8.21
CA HIS A 87 -12.52 12.28 -8.92
C HIS A 87 -13.06 13.44 -8.07
N ARG A 88 -13.81 14.34 -8.71
CA ARG A 88 -14.43 15.49 -8.07
C ARG A 88 -15.81 15.16 -7.54
N ILE A 89 -16.14 15.66 -6.36
CA ILE A 89 -17.52 15.63 -5.84
C ILE A 89 -18.34 16.68 -6.56
N ILE A 90 -19.45 16.26 -7.15
CA ILE A 90 -20.38 17.15 -7.83
C ILE A 90 -21.67 17.39 -7.03
N GLU A 91 -22.07 16.44 -6.19
CA GLU A 91 -23.27 16.54 -5.34
C GLU A 91 -23.20 15.56 -4.15
N GLY A 92 -24.17 15.67 -3.25
CA GLY A 92 -24.32 14.81 -2.08
C GLY A 92 -23.77 15.39 -0.78
N ASN A 93 -23.78 14.57 0.28
CA ASN A 93 -23.36 14.94 1.63
C ASN A 93 -23.05 13.68 2.47
N ASP A 94 -22.58 13.87 3.71
CA ASP A 94 -22.21 12.77 4.61
C ASP A 94 -23.36 11.79 4.93
N LYS A 95 -24.63 12.20 4.82
CA LYS A 95 -25.80 11.35 5.10
C LYS A 95 -26.23 10.53 3.89
N THR A 96 -26.30 11.14 2.71
CA THR A 96 -26.77 10.50 1.48
C THR A 96 -25.64 9.84 0.69
N GLY A 97 -24.39 10.10 1.06
CA GLY A 97 -23.23 9.78 0.24
C GLY A 97 -22.96 10.85 -0.81
N TYR A 98 -21.78 10.76 -1.42
CA TYR A 98 -21.28 11.70 -2.42
C TYR A 98 -21.32 11.11 -3.82
N ILE A 99 -21.72 11.93 -4.79
CA ILE A 99 -21.65 11.57 -6.20
C ILE A 99 -20.39 12.20 -6.78
N THR A 100 -19.63 11.36 -7.46
CA THR A 100 -18.31 11.71 -7.97
C THR A 100 -18.30 11.65 -9.49
N LYS A 101 -17.45 12.49 -10.09
CA LYS A 101 -17.29 12.52 -11.54
C LYS A 101 -15.85 12.90 -11.89
N GLY A 102 -15.27 12.18 -12.84
CA GLY A 102 -14.03 12.61 -13.49
C GLY A 102 -14.28 13.85 -14.35
N ASP A 103 -13.43 14.88 -14.25
CA ASP A 103 -13.60 16.14 -14.98
C ASP A 103 -13.74 15.96 -16.51
N ALA A 104 -13.14 14.91 -17.08
CA ALA A 104 -13.24 14.54 -18.50
C ALA A 104 -14.34 13.52 -18.81
N ASN A 105 -15.01 12.95 -17.82
CA ASN A 105 -16.06 11.96 -18.05
C ASN A 105 -17.36 12.66 -18.50
N GLU A 106 -18.16 12.02 -19.33
CA GLU A 106 -19.49 12.53 -19.70
C GLU A 106 -20.50 12.33 -18.57
N TYR A 107 -20.49 11.14 -17.98
CA TYR A 107 -21.42 10.70 -16.93
C TYR A 107 -20.76 10.71 -15.55
N THR A 108 -21.59 10.70 -14.51
CA THR A 108 -21.13 10.53 -13.12
C THR A 108 -20.73 9.08 -12.88
N ASP A 109 -19.93 8.84 -11.84
CA ASP A 109 -19.52 7.48 -11.50
C ASP A 109 -20.71 6.60 -11.05
N GLN A 110 -21.77 7.23 -10.54
CA GLN A 110 -22.99 6.57 -10.05
C GLN A 110 -24.11 6.53 -11.09
N ASP A 111 -23.90 7.13 -12.27
CA ASP A 111 -24.89 7.20 -13.33
C ASP A 111 -25.34 5.79 -13.77
N ASN A 112 -26.64 5.64 -14.07
CA ASN A 112 -27.25 4.37 -14.48
C ASN A 112 -27.00 3.17 -13.53
N GLY A 113 -26.83 3.43 -12.23
CA GLY A 113 -26.60 2.38 -11.23
C GLY A 113 -25.23 1.72 -11.33
N ARG A 114 -24.26 2.34 -12.03
CA ARG A 114 -22.87 1.86 -12.13
C ARG A 114 -22.18 1.73 -10.78
N ALA A 115 -22.54 2.57 -9.81
CA ALA A 115 -22.05 2.50 -8.45
C ALA A 115 -23.02 3.15 -7.46
N ASN A 116 -22.90 2.76 -6.20
CA ASN A 116 -23.57 3.44 -5.09
C ASN A 116 -22.88 4.79 -4.79
N PRO A 117 -23.61 5.75 -4.19
CA PRO A 117 -23.01 6.97 -3.66
C PRO A 117 -21.86 6.69 -2.70
N ILE A 118 -20.77 7.43 -2.83
CA ILE A 118 -19.55 7.21 -2.06
C ILE A 118 -19.77 7.71 -0.64
N LYS A 119 -19.82 6.80 0.33
CA LYS A 119 -19.89 7.16 1.75
C LYS A 119 -18.60 7.81 2.22
N ARG A 120 -18.71 8.66 3.24
CA ARG A 120 -17.58 9.40 3.82
C ARG A 120 -16.42 8.50 4.27
N GLU A 121 -16.74 7.31 4.75
CA GLU A 121 -15.78 6.31 5.24
C GLU A 121 -14.89 5.68 4.15
N ASN A 122 -15.36 5.71 2.91
CA ASN A 122 -14.61 5.20 1.75
C ASN A 122 -13.70 6.26 1.11
N ILE A 123 -13.80 7.50 1.59
CA ILE A 123 -12.93 8.61 1.19
C ILE A 123 -11.70 8.61 2.09
N ALA A 124 -10.54 8.28 1.53
CA ALA A 124 -9.28 8.23 2.26
C ALA A 124 -8.63 9.61 2.40
N ALA A 125 -8.69 10.43 1.34
CA ALA A 125 -7.95 11.68 1.29
C ALA A 125 -8.59 12.71 0.36
N LYS A 126 -8.16 13.96 0.49
CA LYS A 126 -8.48 15.08 -0.39
C LYS A 126 -7.21 15.62 -1.03
N VAL A 127 -7.27 15.98 -2.30
CA VAL A 127 -6.14 16.61 -3.01
C VAL A 127 -5.92 18.02 -2.45
N ILE A 128 -4.67 18.35 -2.14
CA ILE A 128 -4.30 19.68 -1.64
C ILE A 128 -4.29 20.68 -2.80
N THR A 129 -5.01 21.78 -2.62
CA THR A 129 -5.09 22.89 -3.58
C THR A 129 -4.56 24.18 -2.96
N ILE A 130 -3.71 24.91 -3.68
CA ILE A 130 -3.27 26.28 -3.33
C ILE A 130 -3.90 27.22 -4.36
N ASN A 131 -4.63 28.25 -3.90
CA ASN A 131 -5.33 29.20 -4.79
C ASN A 131 -6.22 28.51 -5.85
N ARG A 132 -6.93 27.45 -5.46
CA ARG A 132 -7.77 26.59 -6.34
C ARG A 132 -7.00 25.75 -7.38
N LEU A 133 -5.68 25.83 -7.40
CA LEU A 133 -4.82 24.98 -8.23
C LEU A 133 -4.31 23.78 -7.41
N PRO A 134 -4.57 22.54 -7.85
CA PRO A 134 -4.05 21.37 -7.17
C PRO A 134 -2.53 21.25 -7.30
N ILE A 135 -1.88 20.82 -6.23
CA ILE A 135 -0.43 20.55 -6.25
C ILE A 135 -0.21 19.19 -6.88
N LYS A 136 0.43 19.18 -8.04
CA LYS A 136 0.80 17.96 -8.75
C LYS A 136 2.25 17.98 -9.19
N ILE A 137 2.85 16.81 -9.29
CA ILE A 137 4.16 16.59 -9.86
C ILE A 137 3.99 15.70 -11.10
N PRO A 138 4.16 16.24 -12.32
CA PRO A 138 3.90 15.48 -13.53
C PRO A 138 4.96 14.40 -13.76
N LEU A 139 4.59 13.34 -14.49
CA LEU A 139 5.46 12.25 -14.99
C LEU A 139 6.11 11.35 -13.93
N ILE A 140 6.23 11.75 -12.66
CA ILE A 140 6.85 10.91 -11.61
C ILE A 140 6.02 9.64 -11.34
N GLY A 141 4.70 9.72 -11.54
CA GLY A 141 3.78 8.60 -11.30
C GLY A 141 4.04 7.42 -12.24
N TYR A 142 4.77 7.60 -13.35
CA TYR A 142 5.22 6.49 -14.18
C TYR A 142 6.01 5.46 -13.38
N LEU A 143 6.88 5.90 -12.46
CA LEU A 143 7.67 4.99 -11.61
C LEU A 143 6.76 4.17 -10.69
N SER A 144 5.78 4.81 -10.06
CA SER A 144 4.82 4.15 -9.16
C SER A 144 3.91 3.18 -9.90
N LEU A 145 3.37 3.57 -11.06
CA LEU A 145 2.49 2.74 -11.89
C LEU A 145 3.25 1.56 -12.53
N TRP A 146 4.51 1.79 -12.92
CA TRP A 146 5.41 0.74 -13.38
C TRP A 146 5.67 -0.25 -12.24
N MET A 147 6.04 0.22 -11.05
CA MET A 147 6.27 -0.63 -9.89
C MET A 147 5.07 -1.51 -9.53
N GLU A 148 3.84 -1.00 -9.64
CA GLU A 148 2.63 -1.78 -9.39
C GLU A 148 2.45 -2.94 -10.39
N LYS A 149 2.77 -2.72 -11.68
CA LYS A 149 2.79 -3.82 -12.66
C LYS A 149 3.83 -4.88 -12.29
N PHE A 150 4.97 -4.45 -11.76
CA PHE A 150 6.05 -5.35 -11.33
C PHE A 150 5.70 -6.09 -10.03
N GLN A 151 4.99 -5.46 -9.07
CA GLN A 151 4.53 -6.14 -7.85
C GLN A 151 3.58 -7.31 -8.12
N LYS A 152 2.82 -7.29 -9.22
CA LYS A 152 2.01 -8.45 -9.63
C LYS A 152 2.86 -9.66 -10.04
N ASN A 153 4.15 -9.46 -10.36
CA ASN A 153 5.08 -10.53 -10.68
C ASN A 153 5.95 -10.86 -9.45
N PRO A 154 5.81 -12.05 -8.84
CA PRO A 154 6.54 -12.43 -7.63
C PRO A 154 8.07 -12.42 -7.80
N TYR A 155 8.59 -12.50 -9.03
CA TYR A 155 10.03 -12.53 -9.31
C TYR A 155 10.66 -11.16 -9.58
N ALA A 156 9.86 -10.11 -9.78
CA ALA A 156 10.34 -8.78 -10.16
C ALA A 156 11.29 -8.16 -9.11
N MET A 157 10.86 -8.14 -7.84
CA MET A 157 11.62 -7.54 -6.74
C MET A 157 12.94 -8.28 -6.46
N PRO A 158 12.98 -9.63 -6.41
CA PRO A 158 14.23 -10.38 -6.31
C PRO A 158 15.23 -10.06 -7.43
N ILE A 159 14.78 -9.98 -8.69
CA ILE A 159 15.66 -9.70 -9.83
C ILE A 159 16.27 -8.30 -9.72
N ILE A 160 15.47 -7.28 -9.37
CA ILE A 160 15.96 -5.92 -9.16
C ILE A 160 16.97 -5.88 -8.02
N ALA A 161 16.71 -6.58 -6.91
CA ALA A 161 17.63 -6.66 -5.78
C ALA A 161 18.97 -7.31 -6.17
N VAL A 162 18.95 -8.39 -6.95
CA VAL A 162 20.16 -9.05 -7.46
C VAL A 162 20.95 -8.11 -8.38
N ILE A 163 20.27 -7.41 -9.30
CA ILE A 163 20.93 -6.43 -10.19
C ILE A 163 21.59 -5.31 -9.38
N LEU A 164 20.90 -4.75 -8.39
CA LEU A 164 21.47 -3.71 -7.52
C LEU A 164 22.66 -4.23 -6.71
N ALA A 165 22.57 -5.44 -6.16
CA ALA A 165 23.68 -6.07 -5.44
C ALA A 165 24.91 -6.28 -6.34
N VAL A 166 24.70 -6.69 -7.60
CA VAL A 166 25.77 -6.84 -8.60
C VAL A 166 26.39 -5.48 -8.93
N ILE A 167 25.59 -4.43 -9.14
CA ILE A 167 26.11 -3.07 -9.41
C ILE A 167 26.93 -2.55 -8.24
N ILE A 168 26.45 -2.73 -7.00
CA ILE A 168 27.18 -2.31 -5.79
C ILE A 168 28.50 -3.09 -5.67
N GLY A 169 28.46 -4.42 -5.87
CA GLY A 169 29.65 -5.27 -5.82
C GLY A 169 30.68 -4.88 -6.87
N ILE A 170 30.27 -4.61 -8.11
CA ILE A 170 31.14 -4.14 -9.19
C ILE A 170 31.77 -2.78 -8.83
N ASN A 171 30.98 -1.84 -8.28
CA ASN A 171 31.49 -0.53 -7.89
C ASN A 171 32.51 -0.60 -6.75
N GLU A 172 32.32 -1.53 -5.80
CA GLU A 172 33.25 -1.77 -4.70
C GLU A 172 34.56 -2.42 -5.20
N LEU A 173 34.48 -3.38 -6.13
CA LEU A 173 35.62 -3.97 -6.82
C LEU A 173 36.42 -2.93 -7.63
N LEU A 174 35.75 -2.02 -8.32
CA LEU A 174 36.38 -0.95 -9.12
C LEU A 174 36.98 0.17 -8.26
N SER A 175 36.32 0.55 -7.15
CA SER A 175 36.79 1.61 -6.24
C SER A 175 38.02 1.22 -5.42
N SER A 176 38.29 -0.08 -5.25
CA SER A 176 39.50 -0.58 -4.58
C SER A 176 40.82 -0.09 -5.24
N LYS A 177 40.79 0.29 -6.53
CA LYS A 177 41.99 0.71 -7.29
C LYS A 177 42.32 2.22 -7.25
N LYS A 178 41.45 3.13 -6.77
CA LYS A 178 41.73 4.59 -6.78
C LYS A 178 41.85 5.21 -5.38
N GLY A 179 43.10 5.39 -4.92
CA GLY A 179 43.51 6.49 -4.02
C GLY A 179 43.50 6.23 -2.50
N LYS A 180 44.51 5.51 -1.99
CA LYS A 180 44.62 5.06 -0.58
C LYS A 180 45.07 6.09 0.48
N LYS A 181 45.36 7.37 0.19
CA LYS A 181 46.09 8.23 1.17
C LYS A 181 45.38 9.42 1.85
N LYS A 182 44.22 9.91 1.37
CA LYS A 182 43.45 10.97 2.09
C LYS A 182 41.99 10.61 2.44
N ARG A 183 41.57 9.37 2.12
CA ARG A 183 40.16 8.92 2.22
C ARG A 183 39.86 7.99 3.41
N LYS A 184 40.88 7.52 4.15
CA LYS A 184 40.73 6.48 5.19
C LYS A 184 39.83 6.88 6.37
N THR A 185 39.84 8.14 6.81
CA THR A 185 39.04 8.58 7.97
C THR A 185 37.57 8.88 7.61
N LYS A 186 37.30 9.31 6.37
CA LYS A 186 35.94 9.61 5.90
C LYS A 186 35.19 8.34 5.42
N LEU A 187 35.91 7.40 4.79
CA LEU A 187 35.30 6.15 4.30
C LEU A 187 34.81 5.21 5.41
N ASN A 188 35.46 5.17 6.58
CA ASN A 188 35.02 4.25 7.64
C ASN A 188 33.65 4.66 8.19
N MET A 189 33.44 5.96 8.46
CA MET A 189 32.11 6.45 8.85
C MET A 189 31.10 6.24 7.72
N ASP A 190 31.45 6.57 6.46
CA ASP A 190 30.56 6.38 5.31
C ASP A 190 30.18 4.90 5.10
N MET A 191 31.09 3.94 5.33
CA MET A 191 30.81 2.50 5.21
C MET A 191 29.97 1.97 6.37
N HIS A 192 30.25 2.37 7.61
CA HIS A 192 29.38 2.00 8.74
C HIS A 192 27.97 2.58 8.57
N LEU A 193 27.86 3.83 8.09
CA LEU A 193 26.59 4.44 7.74
C LEU A 193 25.93 3.71 6.55
N LEU A 194 26.69 3.31 5.53
CA LEU A 194 26.16 2.57 4.39
C LEU A 194 25.64 1.19 4.79
N TYR A 195 26.37 0.44 5.64
CA TYR A 195 25.88 -0.84 6.17
C TYR A 195 24.71 -0.65 7.12
N PHE A 196 24.71 0.41 7.93
CA PHE A 196 23.60 0.73 8.82
C PHE A 196 22.33 1.07 8.02
N PHE A 197 22.41 1.99 7.06
CA PHE A 197 21.27 2.37 6.21
C PHE A 197 20.88 1.24 5.25
N GLY A 198 21.84 0.48 4.72
CA GLY A 198 21.59 -0.69 3.88
C GLY A 198 20.88 -1.81 4.66
N GLY A 199 21.35 -2.10 5.88
CA GLY A 199 20.70 -3.06 6.77
C GLY A 199 19.32 -2.60 7.23
N LEU A 200 19.18 -1.31 7.57
CA LEU A 200 17.91 -0.72 7.97
C LEU A 200 16.88 -0.76 6.84
N THR A 201 17.28 -0.39 5.62
CA THR A 201 16.39 -0.44 4.45
C THR A 201 15.99 -1.87 4.10
N LEU A 202 16.92 -2.83 4.16
CA LEU A 202 16.62 -4.24 3.95
C LEU A 202 15.65 -4.78 5.02
N SER A 203 15.89 -4.48 6.30
CA SER A 203 15.01 -4.85 7.40
C SER A 203 13.61 -4.25 7.25
N MET A 204 13.53 -2.98 6.84
CA MET A 204 12.26 -2.30 6.55
C MET A 204 11.50 -2.97 5.40
N ILE A 205 12.18 -3.34 4.31
CA ILE A 205 11.56 -4.03 3.16
C ILE A 205 11.01 -5.39 3.59
N ILE A 206 11.79 -6.17 4.35
CA ILE A 206 11.36 -7.46 4.87
C ILE A 206 10.16 -7.30 5.80
N GLY A 207 10.23 -6.38 6.77
CA GLY A 207 9.14 -6.11 7.71
C GLY A 207 7.86 -5.63 7.01
N ALA A 208 7.97 -4.73 6.04
CA ALA A 208 6.84 -4.27 5.25
C ALA A 208 6.22 -5.41 4.42
N SER A 209 7.04 -6.29 3.84
CA SER A 209 6.57 -7.47 3.11
C SER A 209 5.85 -8.46 4.03
N MET A 210 6.36 -8.69 5.24
CA MET A 210 5.71 -9.53 6.25
C MET A 210 4.35 -8.97 6.65
N LEU A 211 4.25 -7.66 6.89
CA LEU A 211 2.98 -7.00 7.22
C LEU A 211 2.00 -7.00 6.05
N ALA A 212 2.48 -6.83 4.82
CA ALA A 212 1.64 -6.88 3.62
C ALA A 212 1.05 -8.28 3.38
N SER A 213 1.86 -9.32 3.63
CA SER A 213 1.47 -10.73 3.53
C SER A 213 0.56 -11.17 4.69
N SER A 214 0.60 -10.48 5.83
CA SER A 214 -0.31 -10.77 6.94
C SER A 214 -1.77 -10.51 6.56
N GLN A 215 -2.58 -11.56 6.66
CA GLN A 215 -4.02 -11.52 6.41
C GLN A 215 -4.78 -11.79 7.71
N ARG A 216 -5.90 -11.10 7.89
CA ARG A 216 -6.86 -11.40 8.97
C ARG A 216 -8.04 -12.13 8.36
N ILE A 217 -8.31 -13.32 8.86
CA ILE A 217 -9.51 -14.08 8.52
C ILE A 217 -10.55 -13.76 9.59
N ILE A 218 -11.71 -13.24 9.17
CA ILE A 218 -12.83 -12.93 10.06
C ILE A 218 -13.86 -14.02 9.85
N ILE A 219 -14.23 -14.69 10.94
CA ILE A 219 -15.24 -15.75 10.94
C ILE A 219 -16.44 -15.24 11.75
N PRO A 220 -17.48 -14.70 11.09
CA PRO A 220 -18.68 -14.28 11.79
C PRO A 220 -19.50 -15.52 12.18
N TYR A 221 -19.87 -15.60 13.46
CA TYR A 221 -20.78 -16.62 13.99
C TYR A 221 -21.80 -15.97 14.94
N GLU A 222 -22.97 -16.59 15.06
CA GLU A 222 -24.04 -16.18 15.97
C GLU A 222 -24.44 -17.37 16.86
N ILE A 223 -24.74 -17.08 18.13
CA ILE A 223 -25.21 -18.07 19.09
C ILE A 223 -26.67 -17.74 19.39
N SER A 224 -27.61 -18.54 18.87
CA SER A 224 -29.04 -18.42 19.17
C SER A 224 -29.55 -19.70 19.81
N ALA A 225 -30.31 -19.57 20.89
CA ALA A 225 -30.97 -20.69 21.56
C ALA A 225 -32.19 -21.21 20.77
N ASP A 226 -32.84 -20.34 19.99
CA ASP A 226 -34.14 -20.60 19.35
C ASP A 226 -34.13 -20.48 17.81
N SER A 227 -33.01 -20.11 17.18
CA SER A 227 -32.96 -19.86 15.73
C SER A 227 -31.85 -20.64 15.04
N GLN A 228 -32.24 -21.55 14.13
CA GLN A 228 -31.34 -22.18 13.16
C GLN A 228 -31.20 -21.26 11.93
N GLY A 229 -30.54 -20.12 12.12
CA GLY A 229 -30.27 -19.16 11.05
C GLY A 229 -28.83 -19.21 10.59
N VAL A 230 -28.59 -19.45 9.30
CA VAL A 230 -27.28 -19.20 8.68
C VAL A 230 -27.11 -17.68 8.56
N ILE A 231 -26.02 -17.11 9.09
CA ILE A 231 -25.59 -15.79 8.61
C ILE A 231 -25.28 -15.98 7.13
N MET A 232 -26.08 -15.39 6.25
CA MET A 232 -25.87 -15.44 4.81
C MET A 232 -24.43 -14.97 4.50
N GLY A 233 -23.56 -15.92 4.14
CA GLY A 233 -22.11 -15.69 3.93
C GLY A 233 -21.14 -16.30 4.96
N SER A 234 -21.61 -17.04 5.98
CA SER A 234 -20.71 -17.76 6.90
C SER A 234 -20.24 -19.10 6.32
N ASN A 235 -18.92 -19.26 6.15
CA ASN A 235 -18.29 -20.49 5.66
C ASN A 235 -18.27 -21.64 6.70
N VAL A 236 -18.67 -21.36 7.95
CA VAL A 236 -18.61 -22.33 9.05
C VAL A 236 -19.84 -23.25 9.05
N GLY A 237 -21.01 -22.73 8.64
CA GLY A 237 -22.28 -23.45 8.72
C GLY A 237 -22.91 -23.42 10.12
N ILE A 238 -23.92 -24.27 10.34
CA ILE A 238 -24.62 -24.39 11.62
C ILE A 238 -23.87 -25.40 12.50
N VAL A 239 -23.48 -24.99 13.71
CA VAL A 239 -22.82 -25.84 14.71
C VAL A 239 -23.71 -25.99 15.93
N LYS A 240 -24.02 -27.22 16.36
CA LYS A 240 -24.79 -27.43 17.59
C LYS A 240 -23.90 -27.30 18.83
N VAL A 241 -24.52 -26.99 19.98
CA VAL A 241 -23.80 -26.95 21.26
C VAL A 241 -23.16 -28.31 21.54
N GLY A 242 -21.83 -28.34 21.68
CA GLY A 242 -21.03 -29.56 21.90
C GLY A 242 -20.53 -30.25 20.63
N GLU A 243 -20.95 -29.80 19.44
CA GLU A 243 -20.45 -30.29 18.15
C GLU A 243 -19.12 -29.62 17.80
N ARG A 244 -18.21 -30.38 17.17
CA ARG A 244 -16.93 -29.88 16.65
C ARG A 244 -16.93 -30.01 15.14
N ILE A 245 -16.52 -28.95 14.44
CA ILE A 245 -16.39 -28.95 12.99
C ILE A 245 -14.96 -28.57 12.61
N GLU A 246 -14.38 -29.35 11.71
CA GLU A 246 -13.09 -29.04 11.09
C GLU A 246 -13.32 -28.42 9.71
N LYS A 247 -12.63 -27.31 9.43
CA LYS A 247 -12.70 -26.62 8.13
C LYS A 247 -11.29 -26.26 7.64
N PRO A 248 -11.02 -26.42 6.34
CA PRO A 248 -9.81 -25.87 5.75
C PRO A 248 -9.88 -24.34 5.80
N LEU A 249 -8.86 -23.71 6.41
CA LEU A 249 -8.80 -22.26 6.57
C LEU A 249 -8.01 -21.60 5.43
N ILE A 250 -6.80 -22.09 5.19
CA ILE A 250 -5.88 -21.52 4.20
C ILE A 250 -4.95 -22.60 3.69
N GLU A 251 -4.74 -22.63 2.38
CA GLU A 251 -3.65 -23.38 1.76
C GLU A 251 -2.43 -22.47 1.68
N LEU A 252 -1.33 -22.90 2.28
CA LEU A 252 -0.07 -22.16 2.27
C LEU A 252 0.86 -22.84 1.27
N SER A 253 1.36 -22.11 0.28
CA SER A 253 2.41 -22.61 -0.60
C SER A 253 3.61 -21.66 -0.60
N ASN A 254 4.81 -22.21 -0.67
CA ASN A 254 6.05 -21.45 -0.80
C ASN A 254 6.67 -21.68 -2.17
N ARG A 255 6.23 -20.87 -3.15
CA ARG A 255 6.85 -20.85 -4.50
C ARG A 255 8.10 -19.97 -4.57
N GLY A 256 8.58 -19.48 -3.43
CA GLY A 256 9.75 -18.62 -3.32
C GLY A 256 11.05 -19.39 -3.11
N PHE A 257 12.16 -18.66 -3.10
CA PHE A 257 13.50 -19.22 -2.91
C PHE A 257 13.91 -19.38 -1.44
N PHE A 258 13.27 -18.66 -0.53
CA PHE A 258 13.62 -18.66 0.89
C PHE A 258 12.57 -19.37 1.73
N PRO A 259 12.97 -20.13 2.77
CA PRO A 259 12.03 -20.64 3.73
C PRO A 259 11.41 -19.51 4.55
N PHE A 260 10.15 -19.67 4.96
CA PHE A 260 9.50 -18.73 5.88
C PHE A 260 8.72 -19.48 6.96
N ILE A 261 8.52 -18.82 8.09
CA ILE A 261 7.69 -19.33 9.19
C ILE A 261 6.34 -18.63 9.10
N SER A 262 5.28 -19.42 8.95
CA SER A 262 3.91 -18.93 9.07
C SER A 262 3.39 -19.22 10.46
N THR A 263 2.73 -18.23 11.07
CA THR A 263 2.05 -18.41 12.36
C THR A 263 0.62 -17.92 12.26
N ILE A 264 -0.28 -18.67 12.89
CA ILE A 264 -1.69 -18.33 13.00
C ILE A 264 -2.02 -18.22 14.48
N THR A 265 -2.72 -17.14 14.84
CA THR A 265 -3.12 -16.86 16.22
C THR A 265 -4.59 -16.47 16.25
N THR A 266 -5.28 -16.85 17.32
CA THR A 266 -6.66 -16.48 17.62
C THR A 266 -6.74 -15.93 19.03
N LYS A 267 -7.74 -15.09 19.29
CA LYS A 267 -8.12 -14.66 20.64
C LYS A 267 -9.29 -15.47 21.21
N ASP A 268 -9.94 -16.28 20.38
CA ASP A 268 -11.09 -17.09 20.76
C ASP A 268 -10.61 -18.47 21.22
N GLU A 269 -10.91 -18.83 22.46
CA GLU A 269 -10.52 -20.11 23.07
C GLU A 269 -11.24 -21.31 22.44
N GLN A 270 -12.34 -21.08 21.72
CA GLN A 270 -13.10 -22.14 21.05
C GLN A 270 -12.47 -22.60 19.73
N ILE A 271 -11.49 -21.86 19.20
CA ILE A 271 -10.83 -22.17 17.94
C ILE A 271 -9.48 -22.84 18.22
N THR A 272 -9.33 -24.07 17.72
CA THR A 272 -8.05 -24.80 17.73
C THR A 272 -7.52 -24.95 16.31
N PHE A 273 -6.20 -24.83 16.16
CA PHE A 273 -5.52 -25.00 14.87
C PHE A 273 -4.81 -26.33 14.82
N SER A 274 -4.83 -27.00 13.66
CA SER A 274 -4.01 -28.19 13.43
C SER A 274 -2.51 -27.88 13.52
N HIS A 275 -2.11 -26.70 13.05
CA HIS A 275 -0.75 -26.17 13.16
C HIS A 275 -0.80 -24.67 13.46
N SER A 276 -0.18 -24.26 14.57
CA SER A 276 -0.05 -22.84 14.97
C SER A 276 1.23 -22.18 14.43
N LEU A 277 2.24 -23.00 14.10
CA LEU A 277 3.51 -22.60 13.53
C LEU A 277 3.94 -23.63 12.47
N VAL A 278 4.19 -23.16 11.25
CA VAL A 278 4.61 -24.01 10.14
C VAL A 278 5.84 -23.40 9.46
N LEU A 279 6.90 -24.19 9.32
CA LEU A 279 8.07 -23.83 8.52
C LEU A 279 7.84 -24.28 7.07
N MET A 280 7.65 -23.31 6.18
CA MET A 280 7.44 -23.55 4.75
C MET A 280 8.78 -23.53 4.03
N LYS A 281 9.23 -24.68 3.51
CA LYS A 281 10.46 -24.79 2.73
C LYS A 281 10.23 -24.30 1.28
N PRO A 282 11.26 -23.85 0.56
CA PRO A 282 11.12 -23.54 -0.86
C PRO A 282 10.52 -24.72 -1.63
N GLY A 283 9.45 -24.49 -2.38
CA GLY A 283 8.74 -25.49 -3.17
C GLY A 283 7.73 -26.35 -2.43
N SER A 284 7.42 -26.08 -1.15
CA SER A 284 6.37 -26.82 -0.42
C SER A 284 4.98 -26.25 -0.70
N ASP A 285 4.00 -27.13 -0.88
CA ASP A 285 2.56 -26.85 -0.94
C ASP A 285 1.84 -27.41 0.30
#